data_AF-A0ABD2NS93-F1
#
_entry.id   AF-A0ABD2NS93-F1
#
_cell.length_a   1.000
_cell.length_b   1.000
_cell.length_c   1.000
_cell.angle_alpha   90.00
_cell.angle_beta   90.00
_cell.angle_gamma   90.00
#
_symmetry.space_group_name_H-M   'P 1'
#
loop_
_entity.id
_entity.type
_entity.pdbx_description
1 polymer ?
#
loop_
_entity_poly.entity_id
_entity_poly.type
_entity_poly.pdbx_seq_one_letter_code
_entity_poly.pdbx_strand_id
1 'polypeptide(L)'
;MEFYQVKASQIQMLKKADTVFLALWYFKILLRCAVYTQNIWFYSMCLKNRLTPNYIRLRTHNNSGPARRAIEKGQRIWIKEDMKIQYNRRDVANIYLKVIHAELLFRLYPV
;
A
#
# COMPACT_ATOMS: atom_id res chain seq x y z
N MET A 1 -3.93 14.72 0.10
CA MET A 1 -3.73 13.26 -0.02
C MET A 1 -3.75 12.71 1.40
N GLU A 2 -4.82 12.03 1.80
CA GLU A 2 -4.91 11.46 3.15
C GLU A 2 -4.04 10.21 3.22
N PHE A 3 -2.98 10.26 4.03
CA PHE A 3 -2.19 9.08 4.33
C PHE A 3 -2.99 8.18 5.26
N TYR A 4 -2.94 6.86 5.03
CA TYR A 4 -3.50 5.92 5.97
C TYR A 4 -2.71 6.03 7.27
N GLN A 5 -3.44 6.24 8.37
CA GLN A 5 -2.87 6.31 9.70
C GLN A 5 -3.49 5.20 10.55
N VAL A 6 -2.66 4.62 11.41
CA VAL A 6 -3.12 3.65 12.40
C VAL A 6 -3.85 4.41 13.50
N LYS A 7 -5.11 4.06 13.77
CA LYS A 7 -5.89 4.68 14.84
C LYS A 7 -5.71 3.90 16.14
N ALA A 8 -5.54 4.61 17.25
CA ALA A 8 -5.44 4.00 18.58
C ALA A 8 -6.69 3.15 18.92
N SER A 9 -7.88 3.61 18.51
CA SER A 9 -9.13 2.86 18.68
C SER A 9 -9.12 1.50 17.97
N GLN A 10 -8.50 1.43 16.79
CA GLN A 10 -8.36 0.18 16.04
C GLN A 10 -7.38 -0.77 16.72
N ILE A 11 -6.28 -0.26 17.28
CA ILE A 11 -5.36 -1.07 18.09
C ILE A 11 -6.06 -1.62 19.34
N GLN A 12 -6.82 -0.79 20.06
CA GLN A 12 -7.56 -1.23 21.24
C GLN A 12 -8.59 -2.31 20.92
N MET A 13 -9.29 -2.19 19.78
CA MET A 13 -10.21 -3.21 19.29
C MET A 13 -9.48 -4.54 19.03
N LEU A 14 -8.31 -4.50 18.37
CA LEU A 14 -7.52 -5.71 18.11
C LEU A 14 -7.08 -6.40 19.41
N LYS A 15 -6.60 -5.64 20.41
CA LYS A 15 -6.23 -6.21 21.71
C LYS A 15 -7.37 -6.91 22.44
N LYS A 16 -8.62 -6.52 22.17
CA LYS A 16 -9.82 -7.11 22.77
C LYS A 16 -10.47 -8.21 21.92
N ALA A 17 -10.05 -8.36 20.67
CA ALA A 17 -10.63 -9.36 19.76
C ALA A 17 -10.28 -10.78 20.18
N ASP A 18 -11.03 -11.78 19.73
CA ASP A 18 -10.74 -13.19 19.99
C ASP A 18 -9.56 -13.71 19.14
N THR A 19 -8.99 -14.84 19.56
CA THR A 19 -7.79 -15.42 18.92
C THR A 19 -8.04 -15.87 17.48
N VAL A 20 -9.23 -16.38 17.18
CA VAL A 20 -9.58 -16.83 15.81
C VAL A 20 -9.66 -15.62 14.88
N PHE A 21 -10.32 -14.55 15.33
CA PHE A 21 -10.38 -13.29 14.61
C PHE A 21 -8.98 -12.73 14.36
N LEU A 22 -8.12 -12.71 15.37
CA LEU A 22 -6.74 -12.23 15.23
C LEU A 22 -5.95 -13.04 14.21
N ALA A 23 -6.06 -14.37 14.21
CA ALA A 23 -5.38 -15.24 13.25
C ALA A 23 -5.87 -14.98 11.81
N LEU A 24 -7.19 -14.93 11.59
CA LEU A 24 -7.77 -14.64 10.27
C LEU A 24 -7.36 -13.25 9.77
N TRP A 25 -7.40 -12.26 10.67
CA TRP A 25 -7.04 -10.90 10.34
C TRP A 25 -5.55 -10.76 10.03
N TYR A 26 -4.69 -11.49 10.74
CA TYR A 26 -3.26 -11.59 10.46
C TYR A 26 -3.01 -12.05 9.02
N PHE A 27 -3.57 -13.18 8.60
CA PHE A 27 -3.40 -13.69 7.23
C PHE A 27 -3.95 -12.71 6.19
N LYS A 28 -5.10 -12.10 6.45
CA LYS A 28 -5.69 -11.09 5.56
C LYS A 28 -4.76 -9.89 5.37
N ILE A 29 -4.15 -9.39 6.44
CA ILE A 29 -3.21 -8.26 6.35
C ILE A 29 -1.91 -8.70 5.68
N LEU A 30 -1.43 -9.91 5.95
CA LEU A 30 -0.23 -10.46 5.32
C LEU A 30 -0.37 -10.51 3.80
N LEU A 31 -1.52 -10.99 3.30
CA LEU A 31 -1.84 -10.97 1.87
C LEU A 31 -1.87 -9.54 1.30
N ARG A 32 -2.45 -8.58 2.04
CA ARG A 32 -2.43 -7.16 1.64
C ARG A 32 -0.99 -6.62 1.55
N CYS A 33 -0.12 -6.93 2.51
CA CYS A 33 1.29 -6.56 2.47
C CYS A 33 1.99 -7.11 1.23
N ALA A 34 1.73 -8.36 0.87
CA ALA A 34 2.28 -8.97 -0.34
C ALA A 34 1.82 -8.23 -1.60
N VAL A 35 0.53 -7.91 -1.71
CA VAL A 35 -0.03 -7.13 -2.83
C VAL A 35 0.59 -5.74 -2.91
N TYR A 36 0.72 -5.01 -1.79
CA TYR A 36 1.37 -3.70 -1.80
C TYR A 36 2.83 -3.78 -2.24
N THR A 37 3.53 -4.83 -1.83
CA THR A 37 4.93 -5.07 -2.23
C THR A 37 5.04 -5.35 -3.73
N GLN A 38 4.15 -6.18 -4.28
CA GLN A 38 4.07 -6.43 -5.72
C GLN A 38 3.76 -5.15 -6.50
N ASN A 39 2.83 -4.32 -6.00
CA ASN A 39 2.52 -3.04 -6.64
C ASN A 39 3.74 -2.11 -6.64
N ILE A 40 4.45 -1.97 -5.52
CA ILE A 40 5.69 -1.18 -5.43
C ILE A 40 6.71 -1.68 -6.44
N TRP A 41 6.92 -3.00 -6.52
CA TRP A 41 7.83 -3.59 -7.50
C TRP A 41 7.40 -3.28 -8.94
N PHE A 42 6.12 -3.43 -9.25
CA PHE A 42 5.56 -3.11 -10.57
C PHE A 42 5.81 -1.65 -10.94
N TYR A 43 5.50 -0.70 -10.05
CA TYR A 43 5.75 0.72 -10.27
C TYR A 43 7.23 1.05 -10.45
N SER A 44 8.10 0.42 -9.66
CA SER A 44 9.55 0.56 -9.80
C SER A 44 10.04 0.09 -11.18
N MET A 45 9.53 -1.04 -11.65
CA MET A 45 9.83 -1.55 -12.99
C MET A 45 9.30 -0.65 -14.11
N CYS A 46 8.12 -0.07 -13.95
CA CYS A 46 7.60 0.93 -14.89
C CYS A 46 8.52 2.15 -14.97
N LEU A 47 8.95 2.70 -13.83
CA LEU A 47 9.85 3.86 -13.80
C LEU A 47 11.23 3.54 -14.39
N LYS A 48 11.80 2.37 -14.07
CA LYS A 48 13.10 1.93 -14.57
C LYS A 48 13.10 1.78 -16.09
N ASN A 49 12.05 1.18 -16.64
CA ASN A 49 11.94 0.91 -18.08
C ASN A 49 11.24 2.03 -18.86
N ARG A 50 10.92 3.17 -18.20
CA ARG A 50 10.16 4.29 -18.78
C ARG A 50 8.81 3.87 -19.38
N LEU A 51 8.17 2.86 -18.80
CA LEU A 51 6.86 2.36 -19.19
C LEU A 51 5.76 3.06 -18.39
N THR A 52 4.57 3.18 -18.99
CA THR A 52 3.37 3.68 -18.31
C THR A 52 2.30 2.59 -18.28
N PRO A 53 1.73 2.26 -17.12
CA PRO A 53 0.63 1.31 -17.03
C PRO A 53 -0.59 1.72 -17.87
N ASN A 54 -1.26 0.74 -18.49
CA ASN A 54 -2.37 0.99 -19.42
C ASN A 54 -3.58 1.74 -18.81
N TYR A 55 -3.74 1.68 -17.49
CA TYR A 55 -4.79 2.39 -16.77
C TYR A 55 -4.48 3.87 -16.54
N ILE A 56 -3.20 4.30 -16.62
CA ILE A 56 -2.82 5.71 -16.50
C ILE A 56 -2.97 6.40 -17.85
N ARG A 57 -4.15 6.97 -18.10
CA ARG A 57 -4.49 7.66 -19.35
C ARG A 57 -4.71 9.14 -19.10
N LEU A 58 -3.66 9.94 -19.27
CA LEU A 58 -3.77 11.40 -19.33
C LEU A 58 -4.09 11.82 -20.77
N ARG A 59 -5.09 12.69 -20.93
CA ARG A 59 -5.50 13.23 -22.22
C ARG A 59 -5.33 14.74 -22.22
N THR A 60 -4.85 15.27 -23.33
CA THR A 60 -4.82 16.71 -23.60
C THR A 60 -5.65 16.99 -24.85
N HIS A 61 -6.33 18.12 -24.88
CA HIS A 61 -7.08 18.54 -26.07
C HIS A 61 -6.14 18.92 -27.23
N ASN A 62 -4.90 19.32 -26.90
CA ASN A 62 -3.87 19.68 -27.87
C ASN A 62 -2.89 18.52 -28.06
N ASN A 63 -2.49 18.27 -29.32
CA ASN A 63 -1.53 17.23 -29.71
C ASN A 63 -0.12 17.76 -29.97
N SER A 64 0.16 19.02 -29.63
CA SER A 64 1.46 19.65 -29.78
C SER A 64 2.58 18.89 -29.05
N GLY A 65 3.82 19.03 -29.53
CA GLY A 65 5.00 18.45 -28.88
C GLY A 65 5.12 18.78 -27.38
N PRO A 66 4.89 20.03 -26.95
CA PRO A 66 4.82 20.38 -25.52
C PRO A 66 3.73 19.63 -24.74
N ALA A 67 2.54 19.46 -25.33
CA ALA A 67 1.44 18.74 -24.68
C ALA A 67 1.78 17.26 -24.46
N ARG A 68 2.41 16.60 -25.45
CA ARG A 68 2.89 15.21 -25.31
C ARG A 68 3.93 15.08 -24.19
N ARG A 69 4.90 16.00 -24.11
CA ARG A 69 5.89 16.02 -23.02
C ARG A 69 5.25 16.24 -21.65
N ALA A 70 4.21 17.07 -21.58
CA ALA A 70 3.46 17.29 -20.36
C ALA A 70 2.70 16.02 -19.92
N ILE A 71 2.11 15.28 -20.87
CA ILE A 71 1.48 13.97 -20.60
C ILE A 71 2.50 12.99 -20.01
N GLU A 72 3.64 12.81 -20.66
CA GLU A 72 4.69 11.88 -20.18
C GLU A 72 5.18 12.27 -18.78
N LYS A 73 5.38 13.57 -18.52
CA LYS A 73 5.76 14.07 -17.19
C LYS A 73 4.67 13.79 -16.16
N GLY A 74 3.41 14.05 -16.50
CA GLY A 74 2.26 13.78 -15.64
C GLY A 74 2.11 12.30 -15.30
N GLN A 75 2.27 11.42 -16.28
CA GLN A 75 2.22 9.96 -16.09
C GLN A 75 3.33 9.48 -15.14
N ARG A 76 4.55 10.03 -15.27
CA ARG A 76 5.65 9.71 -14.34
C ARG A 76 5.40 10.22 -12.93
N ILE A 77 4.83 11.41 -12.79
CA ILE A 77 4.45 11.96 -11.47
C ILE A 77 3.38 11.06 -10.84
N TRP A 78 2.37 10.66 -11.62
CA TRP A 78 1.33 9.75 -11.17
C TRP A 78 1.92 8.46 -10.62
N ILE A 79 2.77 7.77 -11.38
CA ILE A 79 3.39 6.50 -10.93
C ILE A 79 4.16 6.69 -9.62
N LYS A 80 4.88 7.81 -9.46
CA LYS A 80 5.60 8.11 -8.22
C LYS A 80 4.67 8.32 -7.03
N GLU A 81 3.57 9.03 -7.21
CA GLU A 81 2.58 9.25 -6.15
C GLU A 81 1.85 7.95 -5.78
N ASP A 82 1.43 7.15 -6.76
CA ASP A 82 0.84 5.82 -6.52
C ASP A 82 1.80 4.93 -5.73
N MET A 83 3.08 4.92 -6.10
CA MET A 83 4.10 4.17 -5.38
C MET A 83 4.24 4.62 -3.92
N LYS A 84 4.22 5.94 -3.63
CA LYS A 84 4.23 6.47 -2.25
C LYS A 84 3.00 5.99 -1.46
N ILE A 85 1.82 5.98 -2.09
CA ILE A 85 0.59 5.46 -1.46
C ILE A 85 0.75 3.97 -1.11
N GLN A 86 1.32 3.16 -1.99
CA GLN A 86 1.56 1.75 -1.69
C GLN A 86 2.55 1.54 -0.54
N TYR A 87 3.62 2.34 -0.48
CA TYR A 87 4.55 2.32 0.66
C TYR A 87 3.84 2.63 1.97
N ASN A 88 3.06 3.72 2.02
CA ASN A 88 2.30 4.07 3.21
C ASN A 88 1.30 2.97 3.62
N ARG A 89 0.57 2.38 2.67
CA ARG A 89 -0.35 1.26 2.94
C ARG A 89 0.38 0.02 3.49
N ARG A 90 1.55 -0.30 2.94
CA ARG A 90 2.40 -1.40 3.42
C ARG A 90 2.90 -1.14 4.83
N ASP A 91 3.36 0.07 5.12
CA ASP A 91 3.90 0.40 6.43
C ASP A 91 2.81 0.36 7.51
N VAL A 92 1.61 0.87 7.20
CA VAL A 92 0.42 0.72 8.07
C VAL A 92 0.05 -0.75 8.29
N ALA A 93 0.03 -1.56 7.23
CA ALA A 93 -0.26 -2.98 7.33
C ALA A 93 0.79 -3.72 8.17
N ASN A 94 2.07 -3.37 8.04
CA ASN A 94 3.15 -3.92 8.87
C ASN A 94 2.98 -3.57 10.36
N ILE A 95 2.52 -2.36 10.69
CA ILE A 95 2.21 -2.01 12.08
C ILE A 95 1.11 -2.91 12.64
N TYR A 96 0.02 -3.10 11.89
CA TYR A 96 -1.05 -4.02 12.32
C TYR A 96 -0.56 -5.46 12.46
N LEU A 97 0.27 -5.95 11.53
CA LEU A 97 0.86 -7.29 11.64
C LEU A 97 1.69 -7.44 12.91
N LYS A 98 2.53 -6.46 13.25
CA LYS A 98 3.32 -6.49 14.49
C LYS A 98 2.44 -6.55 15.73
N VAL A 99 1.41 -5.71 15.80
CA VAL A 99 0.47 -5.69 16.94
C VAL A 99 -0.24 -7.03 17.09
N ILE A 100 -0.79 -7.57 16.00
CA ILE A 100 -1.53 -8.83 16.02
C ILE A 100 -0.59 -10.00 16.33
N HIS A 101 0.61 -10.00 15.78
CA HIS A 101 1.60 -11.03 16.04
C HIS A 101 2.00 -11.08 17.52
N ALA A 102 2.27 -9.92 18.12
CA ALA A 102 2.59 -9.82 19.54
C ALA A 102 1.42 -10.32 20.42
N GLU A 103 0.18 -9.96 20.07
CA GLU A 103 -1.02 -10.38 20.80
C GLU A 103 -1.26 -11.89 20.67
N LEU A 104 -1.12 -12.46 19.47
CA LEU A 104 -1.22 -13.91 19.26
C LEU A 104 -0.13 -14.67 20.01
N LEU A 105 1.12 -14.17 19.99
CA LEU A 105 2.24 -14.78 20.71
C LEU A 105 1.96 -14.81 22.22
N PHE A 106 1.55 -13.67 22.79
CA PHE A 106 1.22 -13.56 24.22
C PHE A 106 0.12 -14.55 24.66
N ARG A 107 -0.90 -14.75 23.82
CA ARG A 107 -2.04 -15.62 24.13
C ARG A 107 -1.76 -17.11 23.96
N LEU A 108 -0.95 -17.48 22.98
CA LEU A 108 -0.65 -18.88 22.68
C LEU A 108 0.52 -19.41 23.50
N TYR A 109 1.44 -18.53 23.92
CA TYR A 109 2.62 -18.87 24.70
C TYR A 109 2.77 -17.89 25.87
N PRO A 110 1.87 -17.96 26.87
CA PRO A 110 2.02 -17.15 28.06
C PRO A 110 3.30 -17.59 28.79
N VAL A 111 4.19 -16.64 29.04
CA VAL A 111 5.38 -16.82 29.90
C VAL A 111 4.93 -16.82 31.35
#